data_AF-A0A8B9YYT0-F1
#
_entry.id   AF-A0A8B9YYT0-F1
#
_cell.length_a   1.000
_cell.length_b   1.000
_cell.length_c   1.000
_cell.angle_alpha   90.00
_cell.angle_beta   90.00
_cell.angle_gamma   90.00
#
_symmetry.space_group_name_H-M   'P 1'
#
loop_
_entity.id
_entity.type
_entity.pdbx_description
1 polymer ?
#
loop_
_entity_poly.entity_id
_entity_poly.type
_entity_poly.pdbx_seq_one_letter_code
_entity_poly.pdbx_strand_id
1 'polypeptide(L)'
;MSLYCGTACRRKIFWCYRLLSTYVTKTRYLCELKEDDDACKKAQQTGAFYLFHNLAPLLQKSEHQYLAPQHSLLELERLLSKFGQDSQILEDSVLIGCSEEQEAWFALDLGLNSSSSINASLQKAEIETALQGSFIKLTKALFELNVKDASLLSTAQALLRWHDAHQFCSRSGQPTKKNVSGSKRVCPSNNIIYYPQVKVWKRLSGEKLQKRWDWRWTDCITLHPSIGPFLTAHS
;
A
#
# COMPACT_ATOMS: atom_id res chain seq x y z
N MET A 1 -60.04 40.01 -9.27
CA MET A 1 -59.52 40.06 -7.89
C MET A 1 -58.94 38.69 -7.54
N SER A 2 -57.60 38.59 -7.54
CA SER A 2 -56.74 37.54 -6.95
C SER A 2 -55.37 37.71 -7.64
N LEU A 3 -54.48 38.57 -7.11
CA LEU A 3 -53.33 38.19 -6.29
C LEU A 3 -52.52 37.05 -6.90
N TYR A 4 -51.27 37.33 -7.30
CA TYR A 4 -50.07 36.67 -6.77
C TYR A 4 -48.83 37.51 -7.10
N CYS A 5 -48.33 38.20 -6.07
CA CYS A 5 -47.01 38.82 -6.05
C CYS A 5 -45.97 37.69 -5.90
N GLY A 6 -45.33 37.30 -7.00
CA GLY A 6 -44.21 36.37 -6.98
C GLY A 6 -42.94 37.09 -6.55
N THR A 7 -42.64 37.07 -5.25
CA THR A 7 -41.32 37.48 -4.74
C THR A 7 -40.26 36.55 -5.32
N ALA A 8 -39.36 37.11 -6.13
CA ALA A 8 -38.21 36.41 -6.65
C ALA A 8 -37.26 36.05 -5.50
N CYS A 9 -37.45 34.88 -4.90
CA CYS A 9 -36.51 34.32 -3.96
C CYS A 9 -35.28 33.87 -4.76
N ARG A 10 -34.32 34.80 -4.96
CA ARG A 10 -32.95 34.43 -5.35
C ARG A 10 -32.46 33.45 -4.28
N ARG A 11 -32.45 32.16 -4.62
CA ARG A 11 -31.62 31.18 -3.92
C ARG A 11 -30.18 31.64 -4.09
N LYS A 12 -29.70 32.48 -3.18
CA LYS A 12 -28.27 32.58 -2.89
C LYS A 12 -27.90 31.18 -2.42
N ILE A 13 -27.31 30.41 -3.33
CA ILE A 13 -26.59 29.20 -2.98
C ILE A 13 -25.52 29.71 -2.03
N PHE A 14 -25.76 29.53 -0.74
CA PHE A 14 -24.75 29.64 0.29
C PHE A 14 -23.75 28.52 -0.04
N TRP A 15 -22.79 28.83 -0.90
CA TRP A 15 -21.51 28.16 -0.93
C TRP A 15 -20.89 28.45 0.43
N CYS A 16 -21.30 27.69 1.44
CA CYS A 16 -20.49 27.48 2.61
C CYS A 16 -19.23 26.80 2.09
N TYR A 17 -18.27 27.61 1.65
CA TYR A 17 -16.90 27.22 1.48
C TYR A 17 -16.52 26.54 2.80
N ARG A 18 -16.52 25.20 2.82
CA ARG A 18 -15.84 24.47 3.88
C ARG A 18 -14.42 25.00 3.84
N LEU A 19 -14.08 25.83 4.81
CA LEU A 19 -12.73 26.30 5.05
C LEU A 19 -11.79 25.12 4.92
N LEU A 20 -10.74 25.36 4.13
CA LEU A 20 -9.76 24.43 3.58
C LEU A 20 -9.15 23.53 4.66
N SER A 21 -9.82 22.45 5.02
CA SER A 21 -9.21 21.39 5.81
C SER A 21 -8.15 20.73 4.94
N THR A 22 -6.88 20.82 5.36
CA THR A 22 -5.74 20.17 4.70
C THR A 22 -6.02 18.69 4.45
N TYR A 23 -6.70 18.01 5.38
CA TYR A 23 -7.19 16.65 5.23
C TYR A 23 -8.13 16.47 4.03
N VAL A 24 -9.18 17.29 3.90
CA VAL A 24 -10.17 17.17 2.81
C VAL A 24 -9.52 17.45 1.46
N THR A 25 -8.65 18.46 1.38
CA THR A 25 -7.89 18.76 0.16
C THR A 25 -6.99 17.60 -0.23
N LYS A 26 -6.25 17.04 0.73
CA LYS A 26 -5.39 15.87 0.54
C LYS A 26 -6.17 14.64 0.08
N THR A 27 -7.31 14.33 0.70
CA THR A 27 -8.16 13.20 0.30
C THR A 27 -8.71 13.38 -1.11
N ARG A 28 -9.19 14.58 -1.46
CA ARG A 28 -9.70 14.85 -2.82
C ARG A 28 -8.61 14.68 -3.86
N TYR A 29 -7.44 15.23 -3.60
CA TYR A 29 -6.29 15.08 -4.49
C TYR A 29 -5.91 13.61 -4.69
N LEU A 30 -5.81 12.82 -3.61
CA LEU A 30 -5.55 11.38 -3.74
C LEU A 30 -6.65 10.63 -4.50
N CYS A 31 -7.92 11.00 -4.32
CA CYS A 31 -9.02 10.40 -5.07
C CYS A 31 -8.93 10.72 -6.56
N GLU A 32 -8.60 11.97 -6.90
CA GLU A 32 -8.39 12.41 -8.28
C GLU A 32 -7.27 11.59 -8.95
N LEU A 33 -6.09 11.50 -8.33
CA LEU A 33 -4.97 10.70 -8.87
C LEU A 33 -5.30 9.21 -8.99
N LYS A 34 -6.22 8.68 -8.19
CA LYS A 34 -6.61 7.27 -8.24
C LYS A 34 -7.55 6.93 -9.40
N GLU A 35 -8.36 7.90 -9.83
CA GLU A 35 -9.40 7.70 -10.85
C GLU A 35 -9.04 8.29 -12.22
N ASP A 36 -8.30 9.40 -12.24
CA ASP A 36 -7.84 10.07 -13.46
C ASP A 36 -6.38 9.71 -13.76
N ASP A 37 -6.18 8.88 -14.77
CA ASP A 37 -4.86 8.43 -15.22
C ASP A 37 -4.01 9.60 -15.78
N ASP A 38 -4.62 10.62 -16.40
CA ASP A 38 -3.88 11.77 -16.94
C ASP A 38 -3.43 12.71 -15.83
N ALA A 39 -4.26 12.91 -14.81
CA ALA A 39 -3.86 13.61 -13.58
C ALA A 39 -2.71 12.87 -12.87
N CYS A 40 -2.80 11.53 -12.78
CA CYS A 40 -1.76 10.71 -12.19
C CYS A 40 -0.43 10.78 -12.97
N LYS A 41 -0.47 10.73 -14.30
CA LYS A 41 0.73 10.88 -15.15
C LYS A 41 1.40 12.23 -14.94
N LYS A 42 0.63 13.31 -14.82
CA LYS A 42 1.18 14.65 -14.49
C LYS A 42 1.85 14.64 -13.12
N ALA A 43 1.21 14.02 -12.13
CA ALA A 43 1.76 13.92 -10.78
C ALA A 43 3.04 13.06 -10.71
N GLN A 44 3.21 12.06 -11.58
CA GLN A 44 4.46 11.29 -11.68
C GLN A 44 5.65 12.16 -12.13
N GLN A 45 5.41 13.23 -12.89
CA GLN A 45 6.48 14.11 -13.37
C GLN A 45 7.10 14.97 -12.25
N THR A 46 6.31 15.33 -11.25
CA THR A 46 6.71 16.23 -10.16
C THR A 46 6.76 15.54 -8.80
N GLY A 47 6.39 14.26 -8.74
CA GLY A 47 6.30 13.50 -7.50
C GLY A 47 7.63 12.90 -7.05
N ALA A 48 7.57 12.31 -5.86
CA ALA A 48 8.69 11.59 -5.26
C ALA A 48 8.50 10.08 -5.34
N PHE A 49 9.61 9.35 -5.52
CA PHE A 49 9.64 7.91 -5.68
C PHE A 49 10.39 7.24 -4.53
N TYR A 50 9.77 6.21 -3.97
CA TYR A 50 10.38 5.26 -3.05
C TYR A 50 10.74 4.00 -3.82
N LEU A 51 12.00 3.60 -3.74
CA LEU A 51 12.52 2.48 -4.51
C LEU A 51 12.49 1.20 -3.70
N PHE A 52 12.09 0.13 -4.36
CA PHE A 52 12.06 -1.22 -3.85
C PHE A 52 12.86 -2.12 -4.79
N HIS A 53 13.35 -3.22 -4.24
CA HIS A 53 13.90 -4.32 -5.00
C HIS A 53 13.43 -5.63 -4.38
N ASN A 54 12.60 -6.38 -5.11
CA ASN A 54 12.01 -7.63 -4.62
C ASN A 54 11.28 -7.41 -3.27
N LEU A 55 10.43 -6.40 -3.23
CA LEU A 55 9.63 -5.96 -2.08
C LEU A 55 10.44 -5.46 -0.88
N ALA A 56 11.77 -5.34 -0.96
CA ALA A 56 12.60 -4.71 0.07
C ALA A 56 12.78 -3.22 -0.25
N PRO A 57 12.41 -2.28 0.64
CA PRO A 57 12.65 -0.85 0.43
C PRO A 57 14.15 -0.52 0.47
N LEU A 58 14.55 0.47 -0.32
CA LEU A 58 15.84 1.13 -0.20
C LEU A 58 15.85 1.97 1.07
N LEU A 59 16.81 1.71 1.95
CA LEU A 59 16.99 2.43 3.20
C LEU A 59 18.44 2.88 3.36
N GLN A 60 18.62 4.09 3.87
CA GLN A 60 19.91 4.63 4.28
C GLN A 60 20.02 4.53 5.81
N LYS A 61 21.13 3.99 6.29
CA LYS A 61 21.37 3.88 7.72
C LYS A 61 21.96 5.20 8.23
N SER A 62 21.19 5.91 9.05
CA SER A 62 21.71 6.94 9.94
C SER A 62 22.10 6.30 11.28
N GLU A 63 22.79 7.02 12.17
CA GLU A 63 23.43 6.45 13.37
C GLU A 63 22.56 5.44 14.15
N HIS A 64 21.28 5.79 14.38
CA HIS A 64 20.34 5.00 15.18
C HIS A 64 19.00 4.69 14.49
N GLN A 65 18.82 5.13 13.25
CA GLN A 65 17.54 5.00 12.53
C GLN A 65 17.76 4.77 11.05
N TYR A 66 16.82 4.06 10.42
CA TYR A 66 16.74 4.01 8.97
C TYR A 66 15.97 5.21 8.44
N LEU A 67 16.47 5.76 7.35
CA LEU A 67 15.79 6.77 6.55
C LEU A 67 15.40 6.16 5.21
N ALA A 68 14.22 6.54 4.72
CA ALA A 68 13.72 6.14 3.43
C ALA A 68 13.92 7.30 2.45
N PRO A 69 14.99 7.30 1.63
CA PRO A 69 15.24 8.39 0.70
C PRO A 69 14.13 8.48 -0.35
N GLN A 70 13.79 9.70 -0.71
CA GLN A 70 12.88 10.05 -1.79
C GLN A 70 13.69 10.44 -3.02
N HIS A 71 13.28 9.97 -4.19
CA HIS A 71 13.94 10.27 -5.45
C HIS A 71 13.01 11.02 -6.40
N SER A 72 13.54 12.02 -7.10
CA SER A 72 12.80 12.70 -8.17
C SER A 72 12.79 11.85 -9.45
N LEU A 73 11.88 12.17 -10.38
CA LEU A 73 11.86 11.53 -11.70
C LEU A 73 13.21 11.65 -12.43
N LEU A 74 13.83 12.83 -12.39
CA LEU A 74 15.11 13.09 -13.06
C LEU A 74 16.25 12.22 -12.52
N GLU A 75 16.29 12.00 -11.21
CA GLU A 75 17.26 11.08 -10.60
C GLU A 75 17.00 9.64 -11.03
N LEU A 76 15.73 9.23 -11.05
CA LEU A 76 15.33 7.90 -11.45
C LEU A 76 15.67 7.62 -12.92
N GLU A 77 15.37 8.53 -13.84
CA GLU A 77 15.73 8.41 -15.26
C GLU A 77 17.25 8.34 -15.48
N ARG A 78 18.03 9.12 -14.73
CA ARG A 78 19.51 9.05 -14.75
C ARG A 78 20.03 7.70 -14.24
N LEU A 79 19.33 7.07 -13.29
CA LEU A 79 19.69 5.73 -12.83
C LEU A 79 19.29 4.68 -13.86
N LEU A 80 18.06 4.72 -14.36
CA LEU A 80 17.55 3.76 -15.34
C LEU A 80 18.36 3.77 -16.63
N SER A 81 18.75 4.95 -17.13
CA SER A 81 19.62 5.10 -18.31
C SER A 81 21.03 4.51 -18.09
N LYS A 82 21.58 4.56 -16.88
CA LYS A 82 22.86 3.91 -16.56
C LYS A 82 22.77 2.39 -16.56
N PHE A 83 21.62 1.84 -16.17
CA PHE A 83 21.40 0.40 -16.06
C PHE A 83 20.70 -0.22 -17.29
N GLY A 84 20.47 0.59 -18.35
CA GLY A 84 19.85 0.13 -19.60
C GLY A 84 18.40 -0.34 -19.44
N GLN A 85 17.68 0.20 -18.45
CA GLN A 85 16.28 -0.14 -18.19
C GLN A 85 15.36 0.85 -18.93
N ASP A 86 14.28 0.33 -19.53
CA ASP A 86 13.33 1.14 -20.28
C ASP A 86 12.50 2.05 -19.36
N SER A 87 12.19 3.26 -19.84
CA SER A 87 11.30 4.22 -19.16
C SER A 87 9.89 3.67 -18.87
N GLN A 88 9.51 2.55 -19.50
CA GLN A 88 8.25 1.84 -19.27
C GLN A 88 8.14 1.30 -17.84
N ILE A 89 9.25 1.11 -17.12
CA ILE A 89 9.23 0.69 -15.71
C ILE A 89 8.48 1.69 -14.82
N LEU A 90 8.38 2.96 -15.22
CA LEU A 90 7.60 3.97 -14.49
C LEU A 90 6.10 3.65 -14.49
N GLU A 91 5.58 2.95 -15.51
CA GLU A 91 4.20 2.47 -15.54
C GLU A 91 3.94 1.43 -14.44
N ASP A 92 4.98 0.76 -13.95
CA ASP A 92 4.90 -0.21 -12.86
C ASP A 92 4.86 0.44 -11.47
N SER A 93 5.11 1.76 -11.38
CA SER A 93 4.98 2.49 -10.12
C SER A 93 3.56 2.49 -9.56
N VAL A 94 3.43 2.66 -8.25
CA VAL A 94 2.14 2.66 -7.54
C VAL A 94 2.06 3.89 -6.64
N LEU A 95 0.93 4.60 -6.69
CA LEU A 95 0.65 5.73 -5.82
C LEU A 95 0.42 5.26 -4.39
N ILE A 96 1.22 5.78 -3.45
CA ILE A 96 1.17 5.39 -2.04
C ILE A 96 0.65 6.52 -1.14
N GLY A 97 0.78 7.78 -1.55
CA GLY A 97 0.37 8.91 -0.74
C GLY A 97 0.66 10.25 -1.40
N CYS A 98 0.55 11.31 -0.60
CA CYS A 98 0.99 12.65 -0.98
C CYS A 98 1.33 13.49 0.26
N SER A 99 2.06 14.58 0.05
CA SER A 99 2.35 15.60 1.05
C SER A 99 1.13 16.49 1.36
N GLU A 100 1.30 17.50 2.22
CA GLU A 100 0.25 18.51 2.46
C GLU A 100 0.20 19.54 1.32
N GLU A 101 1.32 19.73 0.63
CA GLU A 101 1.55 20.60 -0.52
C GLU A 101 1.19 19.93 -1.87
N GLN A 102 0.49 18.80 -1.84
CA GLN A 102 0.06 18.03 -3.02
C GLN A 102 1.20 17.42 -3.85
N GLU A 103 2.36 17.18 -3.25
CA GLU A 103 3.39 16.35 -3.87
C GLU A 103 2.98 14.88 -3.77
N ALA A 104 2.85 14.17 -4.90
CA ALA A 104 2.48 12.77 -4.91
C ALA A 104 3.69 11.87 -4.61
N TRP A 105 3.45 10.80 -3.85
CA TRP A 105 4.46 9.80 -3.53
C TRP A 105 4.12 8.48 -4.20
N PHE A 106 5.11 7.92 -4.88
CA PHE A 106 5.02 6.67 -5.62
C PHE A 106 6.01 5.65 -5.06
N ALA A 107 5.67 4.37 -5.18
CA ALA A 107 6.58 3.26 -4.94
C ALA A 107 6.86 2.54 -6.24
N LEU A 108 8.13 2.23 -6.49
CA LEU A 108 8.57 1.51 -7.69
C LEU A 108 9.48 0.36 -7.29
N ASP A 109 9.18 -0.85 -7.75
CA ASP A 109 10.04 -2.02 -7.55
C ASP A 109 10.84 -2.33 -8.81
N LEU A 110 12.16 -2.20 -8.72
CA LEU A 110 13.10 -2.43 -9.83
C LEU A 110 13.37 -3.92 -10.10
N GLY A 111 12.93 -4.81 -9.20
CA GLY A 111 13.23 -6.24 -9.25
C GLY A 111 12.12 -7.14 -9.79
N LEU A 112 10.86 -6.69 -9.83
CA LEU A 112 9.71 -7.55 -10.15
C LEU A 112 9.61 -7.94 -11.64
N ASN A 113 10.05 -7.08 -12.56
CA ASN A 113 9.90 -7.30 -14.01
C ASN A 113 11.17 -7.79 -14.72
N SER A 114 12.28 -7.89 -13.97
CA SER A 114 13.56 -8.37 -14.47
C SER A 114 13.55 -9.90 -14.58
N SER A 115 13.05 -10.42 -15.71
CA SER A 115 12.88 -11.86 -15.99
C SER A 115 14.17 -12.70 -16.07
N SER A 116 15.30 -12.22 -15.54
CA SER A 116 16.55 -12.99 -15.45
C SER A 116 17.18 -12.89 -14.05
N SER A 117 17.07 -13.99 -13.29
CA SER A 117 17.58 -14.14 -11.91
C SER A 117 19.09 -13.90 -11.74
N ILE A 118 19.85 -13.87 -12.83
CA ILE A 118 21.32 -13.78 -12.81
C ILE A 118 21.80 -12.33 -12.88
N ASN A 119 21.11 -11.46 -13.64
CA ASN A 119 21.45 -10.05 -13.78
C ASN A 119 20.85 -9.18 -12.66
N ALA A 120 19.78 -9.65 -12.00
CA ALA A 120 19.11 -8.91 -10.94
C ALA A 120 19.98 -8.68 -9.69
N SER A 121 20.86 -9.64 -9.34
CA SER A 121 21.74 -9.53 -8.17
C SER A 121 22.89 -8.54 -8.39
N LEU A 122 23.46 -8.48 -9.60
CA LEU A 122 24.50 -7.52 -9.96
C LEU A 122 23.94 -6.10 -10.02
N GLN A 123 22.78 -5.91 -10.65
CA GLN A 123 22.09 -4.62 -10.70
C GLN A 123 21.75 -4.11 -9.29
N LYS A 124 21.37 -5.00 -8.36
CA LYS A 124 21.09 -4.62 -6.97
C LYS A 124 22.27 -3.91 -6.30
N ALA A 125 23.47 -4.50 -6.36
CA ALA A 125 24.66 -3.96 -5.68
C ALA A 125 25.10 -2.62 -6.30
N GLU A 126 24.97 -2.48 -7.61
CA GLU A 126 25.30 -1.26 -8.33
C GLU A 126 24.33 -0.11 -7.97
N ILE A 127 23.03 -0.41 -7.89
CA ILE A 127 22.00 0.55 -7.49
C ILE A 127 22.20 0.98 -6.03
N GLU A 128 22.48 0.03 -5.12
CA GLU A 128 22.79 0.31 -3.71
C GLU A 128 23.98 1.26 -3.58
N THR A 129 25.03 1.04 -4.37
CA THR A 129 26.22 1.90 -4.39
C THR A 129 25.91 3.28 -4.95
N ALA A 130 25.15 3.37 -6.05
CA ALA A 130 24.78 4.62 -6.69
C ALA A 130 23.91 5.51 -5.79
N LEU A 131 23.05 4.89 -4.97
CA LEU A 131 22.10 5.57 -4.08
C LEU A 131 22.59 5.68 -2.63
N GLN A 132 23.80 5.19 -2.33
CA GLN A 132 24.40 5.21 -0.99
C GLN A 132 23.47 4.59 0.07
N GLY A 133 22.74 3.53 -0.31
CA GLY A 133 21.72 2.90 0.50
C GLY A 133 21.72 1.39 0.32
N SER A 134 20.87 0.70 1.09
CA SER A 134 20.74 -0.76 1.01
C SER A 134 19.28 -1.17 1.00
N PHE A 135 18.95 -2.18 0.19
CA PHE A 135 17.62 -2.78 0.17
C PHE A 135 17.49 -3.74 1.36
N ILE A 136 16.74 -3.32 2.36
CA ILE A 136 16.57 -4.07 3.61
C ILE A 136 15.14 -4.55 3.71
N LYS A 137 14.94 -5.82 4.10
CA LYS A 137 13.60 -6.36 4.36
C LYS A 137 12.92 -5.50 5.42
N LEU A 138 11.71 -5.03 5.12
CA LEU A 138 10.94 -4.16 6.01
C LEU A 138 10.80 -4.73 7.43
N THR A 139 10.65 -6.06 7.57
CA THR A 139 10.56 -6.73 8.88
C THR A 139 11.80 -6.56 9.76
N LYS A 140 12.97 -6.32 9.18
CA LYS A 140 14.21 -6.02 9.91
C LYS A 140 14.32 -4.55 10.29
N ALA A 141 13.88 -3.66 9.40
CA ALA A 141 14.02 -2.21 9.58
C ALA A 141 12.86 -1.56 10.35
N LEU A 142 11.71 -2.24 10.49
CA LEU A 142 10.46 -1.64 10.96
C LEU A 142 10.58 -0.90 12.30
N PHE A 143 11.38 -1.42 13.23
CA PHE A 143 11.55 -0.84 14.57
C PHE A 143 12.58 0.29 14.63
N GLU A 144 13.42 0.42 13.59
CA GLU A 144 14.43 1.47 13.44
C GLU A 144 13.95 2.58 12.48
N LEU A 145 12.75 2.44 11.90
CA LEU A 145 12.10 3.43 11.04
C LEU A 145 11.21 4.37 11.86
N ASN A 146 11.09 5.61 11.40
CA ASN A 146 10.05 6.51 11.89
C ASN A 146 8.66 5.93 11.62
N VAL A 147 7.70 6.19 12.50
CA VAL A 147 6.31 5.70 12.42
C VAL A 147 5.65 6.04 11.08
N LYS A 148 5.90 7.26 10.58
CA LYS A 148 5.35 7.72 9.28
C LYS A 148 5.90 6.89 8.12
N ASP A 149 7.22 6.71 8.04
CA ASP A 149 7.88 5.96 6.98
C ASP A 149 7.57 4.47 7.07
N ALA A 150 7.55 3.91 8.28
CA ALA A 150 7.14 2.53 8.53
C ALA A 150 5.74 2.25 7.98
N SER A 151 4.77 3.13 8.26
CA SER A 151 3.40 3.03 7.75
C SER A 151 3.34 3.17 6.23
N LEU A 152 4.08 4.12 5.67
CA LEU A 152 4.12 4.40 4.24
C LEU A 152 4.73 3.23 3.46
N LEU A 153 5.92 2.76 3.85
CA LEU A 153 6.62 1.65 3.21
C LEU A 153 5.88 0.31 3.37
N SER A 154 5.18 0.10 4.50
CA SER A 154 4.30 -1.07 4.66
C SER A 154 3.16 -1.07 3.65
N THR A 155 2.56 0.10 3.43
CA THR A 155 1.48 0.28 2.45
C THR A 155 2.01 0.06 1.03
N ALA A 156 3.17 0.66 0.71
CA ALA A 156 3.86 0.47 -0.56
C ALA A 156 4.14 -1.02 -0.85
N GLN A 157 4.77 -1.72 0.09
CA GLN A 157 5.09 -3.14 -0.04
C GLN A 157 3.83 -3.99 -0.26
N ALA A 158 2.76 -3.71 0.47
CA ALA A 158 1.50 -4.44 0.33
C ALA A 158 0.87 -4.26 -1.05
N LEU A 159 0.89 -3.03 -1.59
CA LEU A 159 0.36 -2.75 -2.92
C LEU A 159 1.22 -3.38 -4.03
N LEU A 160 2.55 -3.25 -3.97
CA LEU A 160 3.47 -3.88 -4.91
C LEU A 160 3.28 -5.40 -4.93
N ARG A 161 3.23 -6.03 -3.74
CA ARG A 161 2.95 -7.47 -3.61
C ARG A 161 1.58 -7.86 -4.16
N TRP A 162 0.56 -7.02 -3.98
CA TRP A 162 -0.77 -7.29 -4.51
C TRP A 162 -0.75 -7.33 -6.05
N HIS A 163 -0.07 -6.38 -6.69
CA HIS A 163 0.05 -6.36 -8.15
C HIS A 163 0.81 -7.56 -8.72
N ASP A 164 1.87 -7.98 -8.03
CA ASP A 164 2.65 -9.18 -8.37
C ASP A 164 1.78 -10.45 -8.30
N ALA A 165 1.01 -10.61 -7.22
CA ALA A 165 0.16 -11.79 -7.03
C ALA A 165 -1.12 -11.81 -7.91
N HIS A 166 -1.58 -10.67 -8.44
CA HIS A 166 -2.88 -10.54 -9.13
C HIS A 166 -2.73 -10.10 -10.59
N GLN A 167 -1.76 -10.66 -11.30
CA GLN A 167 -1.53 -10.37 -12.71
C GLN A 167 -2.68 -10.88 -13.62
N PHE A 168 -3.36 -11.95 -13.23
CA PHE A 168 -4.39 -12.62 -14.05
C PHE A 168 -5.80 -12.48 -13.48
N CYS A 169 -6.80 -12.51 -14.37
CA CYS A 169 -8.21 -12.44 -14.00
C CYS A 169 -8.69 -13.78 -13.46
N SER A 170 -9.29 -13.78 -12.27
CA SER A 170 -9.84 -15.00 -11.66
C SER A 170 -11.00 -15.63 -12.43
N ARG A 171 -11.71 -14.86 -13.27
CA ARG A 171 -12.84 -15.34 -14.07
C ARG A 171 -12.42 -15.87 -15.44
N SER A 172 -11.57 -15.13 -16.16
CA SER A 172 -11.22 -15.43 -17.55
C SER A 172 -9.81 -16.02 -17.73
N GLY A 173 -8.96 -15.97 -16.70
CA GLY A 173 -7.55 -16.35 -16.78
C GLY A 173 -6.66 -15.37 -17.57
N GLN A 174 -7.25 -14.37 -18.23
CA GLN A 174 -6.52 -13.40 -19.06
C GLN A 174 -5.73 -12.40 -18.20
N PRO A 175 -4.60 -11.85 -18.70
CA PRO A 175 -3.85 -10.83 -17.98
C PRO A 175 -4.73 -9.58 -17.76
N THR A 176 -4.65 -9.04 -16.55
CA THR A 176 -5.33 -7.81 -16.17
C THR A 176 -4.41 -6.62 -16.38
N LYS A 177 -4.98 -5.45 -16.69
CA LYS A 177 -4.23 -4.20 -16.82
C LYS A 177 -4.37 -3.36 -15.57
N LYS A 178 -3.25 -2.93 -15.01
CA LYS A 178 -3.20 -1.96 -13.91
C LYS A 178 -3.51 -0.54 -14.43
N ASN A 179 -4.15 0.30 -13.63
CA ASN A 179 -4.22 1.74 -13.93
C ASN A 179 -2.91 2.46 -13.54
N VAL A 180 -2.75 3.72 -13.95
CA VAL A 180 -1.46 4.44 -13.75
C VAL A 180 -1.11 4.57 -12.27
N SER A 181 -2.10 4.84 -11.41
CA SER A 181 -1.86 4.97 -9.97
C SER A 181 -1.68 3.64 -9.23
N GLY A 182 -1.93 2.49 -9.86
CA GLY A 182 -1.93 1.20 -9.18
C GLY A 182 -3.03 1.05 -8.12
N SER A 183 -4.10 1.84 -8.19
CA SER A 183 -5.24 1.71 -7.26
C SER A 183 -6.14 0.51 -7.58
N LYS A 184 -6.14 0.06 -8.85
CA LYS A 184 -7.00 -1.02 -9.35
C LYS A 184 -6.36 -1.76 -10.52
N ARG A 185 -6.90 -2.94 -10.80
CA ARG A 185 -6.62 -3.70 -12.03
C ARG A 185 -7.94 -4.00 -12.74
N VAL A 186 -7.95 -3.90 -14.06
CA VAL A 186 -9.12 -4.13 -14.90
C VAL A 186 -8.82 -5.25 -15.88
N CYS A 187 -9.71 -6.22 -15.98
CA CYS A 187 -9.59 -7.26 -17.01
C CYS A 187 -10.19 -6.76 -18.34
N PRO A 188 -9.41 -6.67 -19.44
CA PRO A 188 -9.92 -6.16 -20.71
C PRO A 188 -11.01 -7.02 -21.35
N SER A 189 -11.06 -8.33 -21.04
CA SER A 189 -12.01 -9.25 -21.69
C SER A 189 -13.41 -9.25 -21.05
N ASN A 190 -13.52 -8.88 -19.78
CA ASN A 190 -14.79 -8.93 -19.04
C ASN A 190 -15.10 -7.66 -18.22
N ASN A 191 -14.21 -6.67 -18.26
CA ASN A 191 -14.32 -5.39 -17.56
C ASN A 191 -14.49 -5.49 -16.03
N ILE A 192 -14.13 -6.64 -15.42
CA ILE A 192 -14.12 -6.78 -13.96
C ILE A 192 -12.97 -5.96 -13.39
N ILE A 193 -13.29 -5.17 -12.37
CA ILE A 193 -12.33 -4.34 -11.63
C ILE A 193 -11.97 -5.05 -10.33
N TYR A 194 -10.67 -5.18 -10.09
CA TYR A 194 -10.10 -5.73 -8.87
C TYR A 194 -9.43 -4.62 -8.06
N TYR A 195 -9.65 -4.64 -6.75
CA TYR A 195 -9.06 -3.70 -5.80
C TYR A 195 -8.14 -4.42 -4.80
N PRO A 196 -7.07 -3.76 -4.33
CA PRO A 196 -6.24 -4.27 -3.24
C PRO A 196 -7.07 -4.55 -1.98
N GLN A 197 -6.84 -5.71 -1.38
CA GLN A 197 -7.52 -6.08 -0.14
C GLN A 197 -6.72 -5.62 1.08
N VAL A 198 -7.35 -4.83 1.95
CA VAL A 198 -6.80 -4.49 3.27
C VAL A 198 -7.40 -5.42 4.31
N LYS A 199 -6.57 -6.27 4.94
CA LYS A 199 -6.99 -7.05 6.11
C LYS A 199 -6.90 -6.16 7.35
N VAL A 200 -8.00 -5.49 7.68
CA VAL A 200 -8.11 -4.73 8.93
C VAL A 200 -8.42 -5.70 10.07
N TRP A 201 -7.40 -6.05 10.85
CA TRP A 201 -7.62 -6.73 12.12
C TRP A 201 -8.22 -5.73 13.09
N LYS A 202 -9.54 -5.83 13.33
CA LYS A 202 -10.17 -5.07 14.41
C LYS A 202 -9.47 -5.45 15.71
N ARG A 203 -8.86 -4.47 16.38
CA ARG A 203 -8.41 -4.63 17.77
C ARG A 203 -9.67 -4.99 18.57
N LEU A 204 -9.74 -6.24 19.00
CA LEU A 204 -10.79 -6.68 19.93
C LEU A 204 -10.65 -5.83 21.19
N SER A 205 -11.75 -5.27 21.69
CA SER A 205 -11.75 -4.58 22.99
C SER A 205 -11.20 -5.52 24.07
N GLY A 206 -10.57 -4.97 25.12
CA GLY A 206 -10.03 -5.76 26.23
C GLY A 206 -11.03 -6.78 26.79
N GLU A 207 -12.31 -6.40 26.87
CA GLU A 207 -13.41 -7.30 27.26
C GLU A 207 -13.64 -8.46 26.28
N LYS A 208 -13.51 -8.24 24.97
CA LYS A 208 -13.66 -9.32 23.96
C LYS A 208 -12.45 -10.25 23.94
N LEU A 209 -11.26 -9.72 24.24
CA LEU A 209 -10.07 -10.53 24.45
C LEU A 209 -10.25 -11.38 25.70
N GLN A 210 -10.63 -10.78 26.83
CA GLN A 210 -10.85 -11.50 28.09
C GLN A 210 -11.88 -12.62 27.92
N LYS A 211 -13.06 -12.33 27.36
CA LYS A 211 -14.06 -13.36 27.08
C LYS A 211 -13.50 -14.49 26.21
N ARG A 212 -12.77 -14.17 25.13
CA ARG A 212 -12.17 -15.17 24.24
C ARG A 212 -11.10 -16.01 24.94
N TRP A 213 -10.34 -15.44 25.87
CA TRP A 213 -9.42 -16.18 26.72
C TRP A 213 -10.18 -17.08 27.70
N ASP A 214 -11.22 -16.58 28.37
CA ASP A 214 -12.03 -17.32 29.33
C ASP A 214 -12.69 -18.56 28.68
N TRP A 215 -13.28 -18.41 27.48
CA TRP A 215 -13.82 -19.54 26.70
C TRP A 215 -12.76 -20.62 26.44
N ARG A 216 -11.52 -20.22 26.10
CA ARG A 216 -10.44 -21.15 25.80
C ARG A 216 -9.97 -21.94 27.03
N TRP A 217 -10.09 -21.37 28.23
CA TRP A 217 -9.78 -22.06 29.48
C TRP A 217 -10.93 -22.92 30.00
N THR A 218 -12.18 -22.60 29.64
CA THR A 218 -13.34 -23.41 30.08
C THR A 218 -13.32 -24.80 29.46
N ASP A 219 -12.86 -24.93 28.20
CA ASP A 219 -12.74 -26.22 27.50
C ASP A 219 -11.56 -27.08 28.00
N CYS A 220 -10.58 -26.49 28.70
CA CYS A 220 -9.46 -27.23 29.30
C CYS A 220 -9.75 -27.73 30.73
N ILE A 221 -10.86 -27.32 31.36
CA ILE A 221 -11.19 -27.65 32.75
C ILE A 221 -12.25 -28.78 32.83
N THR A 222 -12.69 -29.35 31.70
CA THR A 222 -13.41 -30.64 31.74
C THR A 222 -12.47 -31.73 32.24
N LEU A 223 -12.65 -32.05 33.53
CA LEU A 223 -11.96 -33.07 34.29
C LEU A 223 -11.80 -34.39 33.52
N HIS A 224 -10.60 -34.94 33.64
CA HIS A 224 -10.28 -36.35 33.46
C HIS A 224 -11.43 -37.27 33.92
N PRO A 225 -11.78 -38.33 33.16
CA PRO A 225 -12.68 -39.34 33.69
C PRO A 225 -12.02 -40.00 34.89
N SER A 226 -12.73 -39.98 36.01
CA SER A 226 -12.43 -40.69 37.25
C SER A 226 -12.07 -42.14 36.94
N ILE A 227 -10.87 -42.55 37.36
CA ILE A 227 -10.46 -43.95 37.44
C ILE A 227 -11.52 -44.67 38.29
N GLY A 228 -12.27 -45.57 37.65
CA GLY A 228 -13.29 -46.39 38.30
C GLY A 228 -12.68 -47.35 39.34
N PRO A 229 -13.50 -47.87 40.27
CA PRO A 229 -13.01 -48.70 41.35
C PRO A 229 -12.46 -50.03 40.84
N PHE A 230 -11.21 -50.35 41.20
CA PHE A 230 -10.62 -51.66 41.04
C PHE A 230 -11.35 -52.67 41.95
N LEU A 231 -11.93 -53.71 41.35
CA LEU A 231 -12.45 -54.88 42.04
C LEU A 231 -11.28 -55.70 42.61
N THR A 232 -11.24 -55.83 43.92
CA THR A 232 -10.45 -56.84 44.64
C THR A 232 -11.06 -58.22 44.41
N ALA A 233 -10.34 -59.10 43.71
CA ALA A 233 -10.62 -60.53 43.68
C ALA A 233 -9.81 -61.21 44.80
N HIS A 234 -10.50 -61.78 45.77
CA HIS A 234 -9.95 -62.75 46.71
C HIS A 234 -10.05 -64.16 46.12
N SER A 235 -8.91 -64.79 45.88
CA SER A 235 -8.54 -66.16 46.31
C SER A 235 -7.24 -66.58 45.63
#